data_AF-A0A1J3D240-F1
#
_entry.id   AF-A0A1J3D240-F1
#
_cell.length_a   1.000
_cell.length_b   1.000
_cell.length_c   1.000
_cell.angle_alpha   90.00
_cell.angle_beta   90.00
_cell.angle_gamma   90.00
#
_symmetry.space_group_name_H-M   'P 1'
#
loop_
_entity.id
_entity.type
_entity.pdbx_description
1 polymer ?
#
loop_
_entity_poly.entity_id
_entity_poly.type
_entity_poly.pdbx_seq_one_letter_code
_entity_poly.pdbx_strand_id
1 'polypeptide(L)' 'AIAAIDADMGWYYLSCKVCAKKVVQIDDESEDIEVAALVPTKWYKLHLNVLDNTSSYQVHVVRQSCISATSSALP' A
#
# COMPACT_ATOMS: atom_id res chain seq x y z
N ALA A 1 -11.85 6.50 -19.97
CA ALA A 1 -12.81 6.03 -18.94
C ALA A 1 -12.14 4.98 -18.06
N ILE A 2 -12.58 4.78 -16.80
CA ILE A 2 -12.12 3.62 -16.00
C ILE A 2 -12.81 2.38 -16.58
N ALA A 3 -12.05 1.43 -17.08
CA ALA A 3 -12.57 0.24 -17.75
C ALA A 3 -12.74 -0.93 -16.78
N ALA A 4 -11.83 -1.10 -15.82
CA ALA A 4 -11.93 -2.16 -14.82
C ALA A 4 -11.18 -1.80 -13.53
N ILE A 5 -11.60 -2.45 -12.44
CA ILE A 5 -10.86 -2.53 -11.18
C ILE A 5 -10.30 -3.94 -11.08
N ASP A 6 -8.99 -4.06 -10.95
CA ASP A 6 -8.29 -5.34 -10.81
C ASP A 6 -8.19 -5.70 -9.32
N ALA A 7 -8.90 -6.76 -8.92
CA ALA A 7 -8.97 -7.23 -7.54
C ALA A 7 -7.96 -8.33 -7.21
N ASP A 8 -7.38 -8.97 -8.23
CA ASP A 8 -6.51 -10.15 -8.07
C ASP A 8 -5.12 -9.77 -7.55
N MET A 9 -4.68 -8.53 -7.83
CA MET A 9 -3.41 -7.97 -7.36
C MET A 9 -3.40 -7.59 -5.86
N GLY A 10 -4.54 -7.73 -5.16
CA GLY A 10 -4.71 -7.33 -3.76
C GLY A 10 -5.06 -5.84 -3.59
N TRP A 11 -5.99 -5.57 -2.67
CA TRP A 11 -6.63 -4.25 -2.48
C TRP A 11 -6.11 -3.50 -1.26
N TYR A 12 -5.33 -4.15 -0.40
CA TYR A 12 -4.69 -3.52 0.75
C TYR A 12 -3.32 -4.11 1.07
N TYR A 13 -2.51 -3.33 1.78
CA TYR A 13 -1.30 -3.78 2.43
C TYR A 13 -1.26 -3.26 3.87
N LEU A 14 -0.55 -3.99 4.72
CA LEU A 14 -0.29 -3.58 6.09
C LEU A 14 0.92 -2.67 6.13
N SER A 15 0.86 -1.58 6.90
CA SER A 15 2.00 -0.72 7.15
C SER A 15 2.07 -0.31 8.62
N CYS A 16 3.29 -0.11 9.11
CA CYS A 16 3.51 0.40 10.46
C CYS A 16 3.08 1.86 10.53
N LYS A 17 2.23 2.20 11.51
CA LYS A 17 1.70 3.56 11.71
C LYS A 17 2.79 4.62 11.88
N VAL A 18 3.91 4.26 12.50
CA VAL A 18 4.99 5.21 12.87
C VAL A 18 5.93 5.47 11.69
N CYS A 19 6.42 4.43 11.04
CA CYS A 19 7.44 4.56 9.99
C CYS A 19 6.86 4.52 8.56
N ALA A 20 5.54 4.32 8.41
CA ALA A 20 4.83 4.16 7.13
C ALA A 20 5.41 3.08 6.19
N LYS A 21 6.29 2.21 6.70
CA LYS A 21 6.87 1.10 5.93
C LYS A 21 5.88 -0.04 5.84
N LYS A 22 5.82 -0.68 4.67
CA LYS A 22 5.05 -1.92 4.46
C LYS A 22 5.58 -3.01 5.40
N VAL A 23 4.67 -3.69 6.07
CA VAL A 23 4.97 -4.81 6.98
C VAL A 23 4.28 -6.08 6.48
N VAL A 24 4.87 -7.23 6.80
CA VAL A 24 4.32 -8.57 6.53
C VAL A 24 3.98 -9.18 7.89
N GLN A 25 2.78 -9.73 8.01
CA GLN A 25 2.41 -10.51 9.17
C GLN A 25 3.10 -11.86 9.03
N ILE A 26 3.99 -12.18 9.98
CA ILE A 26 4.57 -13.52 10.11
C ILE A 26 3.55 -14.28 10.95
N ASP A 27 3.02 -15.38 10.43
CA ASP A 27 2.02 -16.22 11.09
C ASP A 27 2.67 -17.00 12.25
N ASP A 28 3.07 -16.31 13.31
CA ASP A 28 3.28 -16.93 14.61
C ASP A 28 1.95 -16.87 15.35
N GLU A 29 1.31 -18.03 15.53
CA GLU A 29 0.02 -18.28 16.21
C GLU A 29 0.05 -17.86 17.69
N SER A 30 0.30 -16.58 17.96
CA SER A 30 0.19 -15.97 19.28
C SER A 30 -1.10 -15.16 19.32
N GLU A 31 -2.17 -15.89 19.59
CA GLU A 31 -3.39 -15.32 20.14
C GLU A 31 -3.01 -14.51 21.40
N ASP A 32 -3.61 -13.34 21.56
CA ASP A 32 -3.64 -12.56 22.81
C ASP A 32 -2.44 -11.68 23.17
N ILE A 33 -1.90 -10.89 22.22
CA ILE A 33 -1.14 -9.69 22.61
C ILE A 33 -1.95 -8.43 22.35
N GLU A 34 -2.60 -7.93 23.41
CA GLU A 34 -3.20 -6.59 23.48
C GLU A 34 -2.13 -5.50 23.34
N VAL A 35 -1.55 -5.34 22.15
CA VAL A 35 -0.70 -4.20 21.81
C VAL A 35 -1.45 -3.37 20.77
N ALA A 36 -2.33 -2.49 21.26
CA ALA A 36 -2.92 -1.42 20.46
C ALA A 36 -1.87 -0.53 19.75
N ALA A 37 -0.57 -0.70 20.05
CA ALA A 37 0.56 -0.07 19.38
C ALA A 37 1.24 -0.89 18.26
N LEU A 38 0.93 -2.19 18.10
CA LEU A 38 1.46 -3.02 17.00
C LEU A 38 0.41 -3.35 15.94
N VAL A 39 -0.88 -3.01 16.13
CA VAL A 39 -1.92 -3.22 15.12
C VAL A 39 -1.51 -2.48 13.83
N PRO A 40 -1.12 -3.21 12.77
CA PRO A 40 -0.65 -2.57 11.56
C PRO A 40 -1.82 -1.87 10.88
N THR A 41 -1.60 -0.65 10.43
CA THR A 41 -2.64 0.11 9.73
C THR A 41 -2.84 -0.50 8.34
N LYS A 42 -4.10 -0.74 7.96
CA LYS A 42 -4.46 -1.14 6.60
C LYS A 42 -4.40 0.06 5.67
N TRP A 43 -3.69 -0.08 4.56
CA TRP A 43 -3.59 0.91 3.50
C TRP A 43 -4.10 0.33 2.20
N TYR A 44 -5.03 1.03 1.57
CA TYR A 44 -5.64 0.56 0.33
C TYR A 44 -4.79 0.95 -0.87
N LYS A 45 -4.66 -0.01 -1.80
CA LYS A 45 -4.02 0.17 -3.10
C LYS A 45 -5.01 -0.30 -4.15
N LEU A 46 -5.45 0.62 -5.00
CA LEU A 46 -6.39 0.31 -6.07
C LEU A 46 -5.63 0.13 -7.37
N HIS A 47 -5.90 -0.97 -8.07
CA HIS A 47 -5.38 -1.24 -9.39
C HIS A 47 -6.49 -0.94 -10.40
N LEU A 48 -6.28 0.07 -11.24
CA LEU A 48 -7.25 0.52 -12.23
C LEU A 48 -6.72 0.23 -13.63
N ASN A 49 -7.58 -0.31 -14.49
CA ASN A 49 -7.33 -0.30 -15.92
C ASN A 49 -8.09 0.88 -16.54
N VAL A 50 -7.35 1.82 -17.12
CA VAL A 50 -7.89 3.02 -17.76
C VAL A 50 -7.83 2.80 -19.25
N LEU A 51 -8.96 2.95 -19.93
CA LEU A 51 -9.04 2.88 -21.38
C LEU A 51 -9.20 4.28 -21.94
N ASP A 52 -8.33 4.61 -22.88
CA ASP A 52 -8.49 5.75 -23.78
C ASP A 52 -8.72 5.25 -25.22
N ASN A 53 -9.04 6.16 -26.12
CA ASN A 53 -9.31 5.85 -27.54
C ASN A 53 -8.12 5.18 -28.26
N THR A 54 -6.92 5.30 -27.70
CA THR A 54 -5.67 4.85 -28.33
C THR A 54 -5.12 3.56 -27.72
N SER A 55 -5.29 3.37 -26.41
CA SER A 55 -4.76 2.19 -25.70
C SER A 55 -5.29 2.11 -24.26
N SER A 56 -5.09 0.95 -23.63
CA SER A 56 -5.35 0.73 -22.21
C SER A 56 -4.09 0.89 -21.36
N TYR A 57 -4.22 1.41 -20.16
CA TYR A 57 -3.12 1.65 -19.21
C TYR A 57 -3.48 1.10 -17.82
N GLN A 58 -2.53 0.42 -17.17
CA GLN A 58 -2.68 0.00 -15.78
C GLN A 58 -2.12 1.05 -14.83
N VAL A 59 -2.96 1.57 -13.95
CA VAL A 59 -2.63 2.64 -12.99
C VAL A 59 -2.80 2.11 -11.57
N HIS A 60 -1.81 2.38 -10.70
CA HIS A 60 -1.89 2.05 -9.29
C HIS A 60 -2.15 3.32 -8.48
N VAL A 61 -3.28 3.36 -7.79
CA VAL A 61 -3.63 4.47 -6.89
C VAL A 61 -3.29 4.06 -5.46
N VAL A 62 -2.36 4.78 -4.85
CA VAL A 62 -1.93 4.59 -3.47
C VAL A 62 -2.08 5.89 -2.71
N ARG A 63 -2.44 5.81 -1.42
CA ARG A 63 -2.38 6.98 -0.54
C ARG A 63 -0.92 7.41 -0.39
N GLN A 64 -0.64 8.69 -0.59
CA GLN A 64 0.70 9.24 -0.44
C GLN A 64 1.12 9.13 1.03
N SER A 65 2.05 8.21 1.34
CA SER A 65 2.77 8.21 2.60
C SER A 65 3.77 9.37 2.60
N CYS A 66 4.01 9.99 3.75
CA CYS A 66 5.06 10.99 3.92
C CYS A 66 6.42 10.34 3.64
N ILE A 67 6.86 10.31 2.38
CA ILE A 67 8.23 9.98 2.03
C ILE A 67 9.02 11.24 2.36
N SER A 68 9.63 11.27 3.55
CA SER A 68 10.74 12.18 3.78
C SER A 68 11.84 11.77 2.81
N ALA A 69 11.87 12.43 1.65
CA ALA A 69 12.95 12.32 0.70
C ALA A 69 14.20 12.88 1.37
N THR A 70 14.99 12.02 2.01
CA THR A 70 16.36 12.37 2.36
C THR A 70 17.17 12.30 1.08
N SER A 71 17.26 13.42 0.36
CA SER A 71 18.34 13.62 -0.58
C SER A 71 19.63 13.77 0.23
N SER A 72 20.39 12.69 0.37
CA SER A 72 21.79 12.80 0.78
C SER A 72 22.56 13.37 -0.41
N ALA A 73 22.72 14.69 -0.44
CA ALA A 73 23.82 15.30 -1.19
C ALA A 73 25.11 14.92 -0.43
N LEU A 74 25.88 14.00 -1.00
CA LEU A 74 27.27 13.82 -0.59
C LEU A 74 28.10 15.02 -1.10
N PRO A 75 29.12 15.45 -0.33
CA PRO A 75 29.88 16.68 -0.59
C PRO A 75 30.71 16.64 -1.87
#